data_AF-A0A2T4IIR6-F1
#
_entry.id   AF-A0A2T4IIR6-F1
#
_cell.length_a   1.000
_cell.length_b   1.000
_cell.length_c   1.000
_cell.angle_alpha   90.00
_cell.angle_beta   90.00
_cell.angle_gamma   90.00
#
_symmetry.space_group_name_H-M   'P 1'
#
loop_
_entity.id
_entity.type
_entity.pdbx_description
1 polymer ?
#
loop_
_entity_poly.entity_id
_entity_poly.type
_entity_poly.pdbx_seq_one_letter_code
_entity_poly.pdbx_strand_id
1 'polypeptide(L)'
;MTHHHLQTSSALRRHPHSGFSLIEMAVVLAIIGTIGLGVWRLLPLIGDAAVNSGAAHTQLERAELALTGFARLHGRLPCPDVNGDGVEECGTTEQVGWLPVRTLGIVLPDRLRYGVSRQTAGAGDLAAAVARHTPRWPDGTTGTIVNGLDFCAGLRSAAREPGAAAISFSSGAPLAFAVAHPGSLDADNDGNLFDGDNRSASTFTDPTLAHSPIYDDHTRGLGFTTLAARLGCVEKLAAAHAAHRTAWADHDHYQVALAYETFRAFGVEVRSMNREMAIADVTVASIDLVMATATSLTAISVSISAVGSAAPAAAAAVIAVGAATTNTVFAGISLDNAIEALAKASSQHSAATAYRQRAALQAAASLARARRLDHGGLQ
;
A
#
# COMPACT_ATOMS: atom_id res chain seq x y z
N MET A 1 46.67 41.22 99.47
CA MET A 1 47.50 40.48 98.48
C MET A 1 47.36 41.20 97.15
N THR A 2 48.47 41.72 96.68
CA THR A 2 48.67 42.61 95.53
C THR A 2 48.67 41.83 94.21
N HIS A 3 47.97 42.32 93.18
CA HIS A 3 48.30 42.00 91.79
C HIS A 3 48.21 43.24 90.92
N HIS A 4 49.34 43.55 90.29
CA HIS A 4 49.59 44.68 89.40
C HIS A 4 49.03 44.41 87.99
N HIS A 5 48.43 45.46 87.42
CA HIS A 5 48.27 45.69 85.99
C HIS A 5 49.61 45.59 85.24
N LEU A 6 49.58 45.21 83.95
CA LEU A 6 50.21 45.96 82.85
C LEU A 6 49.83 45.34 81.48
N GLN A 7 49.33 46.21 80.58
CA GLN A 7 49.15 45.99 79.15
C GLN A 7 50.44 46.34 78.40
N THR A 8 50.79 45.62 77.34
CA THR A 8 51.67 46.15 76.26
C THR A 8 51.36 45.49 74.91
N SER A 9 50.83 46.32 74.02
CA SER A 9 51.15 46.58 72.59
C SER A 9 51.58 45.46 71.63
N SER A 10 50.91 45.51 70.47
CA SER A 10 50.98 44.74 69.24
C SER A 10 52.28 44.86 68.43
N ALA A 11 52.63 43.80 67.69
CA ALA A 11 53.56 43.85 66.55
C ALA A 11 53.02 43.04 65.36
N LEU A 12 52.64 43.74 64.28
CA LEU A 12 52.37 43.17 62.96
C LEU A 12 53.67 42.64 62.34
N ARG A 13 53.78 41.31 62.18
CA ARG A 13 54.87 40.66 61.44
C ARG A 13 54.69 40.90 59.94
N ARG A 14 55.56 41.73 59.34
CA ARG A 14 55.74 41.79 57.88
C ARG A 14 56.32 40.45 57.40
N HIS A 15 55.66 39.82 56.43
CA HIS A 15 56.21 38.67 55.73
C HIS A 15 57.26 39.17 54.72
N PRO A 16 58.49 38.65 54.72
CA PRO A 16 59.45 38.96 53.68
C PRO A 16 58.94 38.37 52.36
N HIS A 17 58.82 39.21 51.33
CA HIS A 17 58.65 38.74 49.97
C HIS A 17 59.95 38.06 49.55
N SER A 18 59.97 36.72 49.55
CA SER A 18 61.03 35.95 48.92
C SER A 18 60.94 36.19 47.41
N GLY A 19 61.94 36.86 46.84
CA GLY A 19 62.09 36.95 45.39
C GLY A 19 62.29 35.55 44.81
N PHE A 20 61.60 35.26 43.70
CA PHE A 20 61.68 33.97 43.03
C PHE A 20 63.11 33.65 42.61
N SER A 21 63.56 32.43 42.89
CA SER A 21 64.88 31.98 42.48
C SER A 21 64.92 31.78 40.96
N LEU A 22 66.01 32.21 40.31
CA LEU A 22 66.21 32.06 38.86
C LEU A 22 66.07 30.59 38.41
N ILE A 23 66.43 29.64 39.28
CA ILE A 23 66.32 28.22 38.98
C ILE A 23 64.88 27.72 38.95
N GLU A 24 64.02 28.29 39.80
CA GLU A 24 62.62 27.89 39.92
C GLU A 24 61.84 28.35 38.68
N MET A 25 62.14 29.55 38.19
CA MET A 25 61.57 30.05 36.92
C MET A 25 62.10 29.28 35.71
N ALA A 26 63.36 28.85 35.71
CA ALA A 26 63.92 28.05 34.61
C ALA A 26 63.26 26.66 34.51
N VAL A 27 62.99 26.00 35.65
CA VAL A 27 62.30 24.71 35.69
C VAL A 27 60.85 24.84 35.22
N VAL A 28 60.14 25.90 35.65
CA VAL A 28 58.76 26.16 35.21
C VAL A 28 58.70 26.37 33.71
N LEU A 29 59.60 27.15 33.12
CA LEU A 29 59.66 27.36 31.67
C LEU A 29 60.03 26.09 30.90
N ALA A 30 60.92 25.25 31.45
CA ALA A 30 61.25 23.96 30.85
C ALA A 30 60.03 23.01 30.83
N ILE A 31 59.26 22.94 31.92
CA ILE A 31 58.04 22.13 32.01
C ILE A 31 56.95 22.68 31.08
N ILE A 32 56.75 23.99 31.03
CA ILE A 32 55.76 24.60 30.13
C ILE A 32 56.18 24.40 28.66
N GLY A 33 57.48 24.50 28.36
CA GLY A 33 58.00 24.25 27.01
C GLY A 33 57.81 22.80 26.57
N THR A 34 58.08 21.83 27.45
CA THR A 34 57.91 20.41 27.12
C THR A 34 56.44 20.02 26.98
N ILE A 35 55.58 20.50 27.88
CA ILE A 35 54.12 20.31 27.78
C ILE A 35 53.59 21.01 26.52
N GLY A 36 54.01 22.24 26.25
CA GLY A 36 53.60 23.01 25.08
C GLY A 36 53.95 22.30 23.76
N LEU A 37 55.16 21.74 23.65
CA LEU A 37 55.58 20.94 22.49
C LEU A 37 54.78 19.63 22.37
N GLY A 38 54.50 18.96 23.48
CA GLY A 38 53.67 17.75 23.50
C GLY A 38 52.23 18.01 23.07
N VAL A 39 51.61 19.07 23.61
CA VAL A 39 50.24 19.49 23.28
C VAL A 39 50.13 19.93 21.82
N TRP A 40 51.11 20.69 21.30
CA TRP A 40 51.09 21.13 19.90
C TRP A 40 51.22 19.94 18.92
N ARG A 41 51.97 18.89 19.27
CA ARG A 41 51.99 17.66 18.46
C ARG A 41 50.72 16.82 18.58
N LEU A 42 50.03 16.83 19.72
CA LEU A 42 48.85 15.99 19.96
C LEU A 42 47.55 16.63 19.46
N LEU A 43 47.46 17.96 19.40
CA LEU A 43 46.28 18.69 18.92
C LEU A 43 45.78 18.30 17.52
N PRO A 44 46.64 18.20 16.47
CA PRO A 44 46.17 17.82 15.13
C PRO A 44 45.60 16.39 15.11
N LEU A 45 46.20 15.45 15.84
CA LEU A 45 45.74 14.06 15.93
C LEU A 45 44.32 13.93 16.52
N ILE A 46 43.96 14.80 17.48
CA ILE A 46 42.63 14.78 18.11
C ILE A 46 41.60 15.52 17.24
N GLY A 47 42.01 16.59 16.55
CA GLY A 47 41.15 17.39 15.68
C GLY A 47 40.74 16.66 14.40
N ASP A 48 41.70 16.03 13.72
CA ASP A 48 41.47 15.40 12.42
C ASP A 48 40.53 14.19 12.54
N ALA A 49 40.73 13.32 13.54
CA ALA A 49 39.87 12.14 13.75
C ALA A 49 38.40 12.51 14.03
N ALA A 50 38.15 13.52 14.87
CA ALA A 50 36.79 13.95 15.20
C ALA A 50 36.10 14.69 14.04
N VAL A 51 36.84 15.54 13.31
CA VAL A 51 36.30 16.30 12.17
C VAL A 51 36.02 15.38 10.98
N ASN A 52 36.93 14.44 10.68
CA ASN A 52 36.77 13.49 9.58
C ASN A 52 35.61 12.52 9.82
N SER A 53 35.43 12.05 11.06
CA SER A 53 34.28 11.22 11.44
C SER A 53 32.95 11.94 11.14
N GLY A 54 32.85 13.22 11.49
CA GLY A 54 31.66 14.03 11.21
C GLY A 54 31.40 14.22 9.71
N ALA A 55 32.46 14.41 8.92
CA ALA A 55 32.36 14.50 7.47
C ALA A 55 31.90 13.17 6.85
N ALA A 56 32.47 12.04 7.26
CA ALA A 56 32.09 10.70 6.79
C ALA A 56 30.61 10.40 7.07
N HIS A 57 30.13 10.67 8.29
CA HIS A 57 28.71 10.50 8.64
C HIS A 57 27.78 11.35 7.76
N THR A 58 28.16 12.61 7.49
CA THR A 58 27.39 13.51 6.63
C THR A 58 27.32 12.98 5.18
N GLN A 59 28.41 12.40 4.66
CA GLN A 59 28.43 11.81 3.33
C GLN A 59 27.53 10.56 3.23
N LEU A 60 27.62 9.66 4.22
CA LEU A 60 26.78 8.47 4.28
C LEU A 60 25.29 8.82 4.40
N GLU A 61 24.95 9.89 5.13
CA GLU A 61 23.57 10.41 5.22
C GLU A 61 23.06 10.92 3.88
N ARG A 62 23.88 11.71 3.17
CA ARG A 62 23.52 12.19 1.82
C ARG A 62 23.33 11.02 0.85
N ALA A 63 24.21 10.01 0.89
CA ALA A 63 24.10 8.83 0.06
C ALA A 63 22.82 8.03 0.37
N GLU A 64 22.51 7.79 1.65
CA GLU A 64 21.29 7.09 2.07
C GLU A 64 20.01 7.82 1.61
N LEU A 65 19.97 9.14 1.76
CA LEU A 65 18.85 9.96 1.30
C LEU A 65 18.70 9.90 -0.23
N ALA A 66 19.80 9.99 -0.96
CA ALA A 66 19.79 9.88 -2.42
C ALA A 66 19.31 8.51 -2.90
N LEU A 67 19.78 7.42 -2.28
CA LEU A 67 19.35 6.06 -2.58
C LEU A 67 17.86 5.85 -2.29
N THR A 68 17.38 6.34 -1.14
CA THR A 68 15.96 6.26 -0.78
C THR A 68 15.09 7.07 -1.75
N GLY A 69 15.52 8.27 -2.13
CA GLY A 69 14.85 9.12 -3.12
C GLY A 69 14.82 8.48 -4.50
N PHE A 70 15.94 7.91 -4.94
CA PHE A 70 16.04 7.18 -6.21
C PHE A 70 15.08 5.98 -6.23
N ALA A 71 15.04 5.19 -5.15
CA ALA A 71 14.12 4.06 -5.02
C ALA A 71 12.65 4.47 -5.10
N ARG A 72 12.30 5.63 -4.50
CA ARG A 72 10.94 6.17 -4.57
C ARG A 72 10.55 6.59 -6.00
N LEU A 73 11.47 7.17 -6.76
CA LEU A 73 11.22 7.70 -8.10
C LEU A 73 11.24 6.60 -9.17
N HIS A 74 12.16 5.64 -9.06
CA HIS A 74 12.40 4.64 -10.11
C HIS A 74 11.82 3.27 -9.79
N GLY A 75 11.35 3.02 -8.55
CA GLY A 75 10.86 1.70 -8.15
C GLY A 75 11.96 0.62 -8.16
N ARG A 76 13.20 1.02 -7.93
CA ARG A 76 14.38 0.15 -7.82
C ARG A 76 15.52 0.92 -7.16
N LEU A 77 16.48 0.21 -6.58
CA LEU A 77 17.78 0.78 -6.22
C LEU A 77 18.68 0.89 -7.46
N PRO A 78 19.70 1.77 -7.47
CA PRO A 78 20.63 1.82 -8.58
C PRO A 78 21.55 0.59 -8.55
N CYS A 79 22.02 0.16 -9.72
CA CYS A 79 23.05 -0.86 -9.82
C CYS A 79 24.41 -0.27 -9.38
N PRO A 80 25.36 -1.09 -8.88
CA PRO A 80 26.68 -0.57 -8.52
C PRO A 80 27.40 0.02 -9.73
N ASP A 81 28.21 1.05 -9.48
CA ASP A 81 29.20 1.56 -10.42
C ASP A 81 30.44 0.65 -10.36
N VAL A 82 30.66 -0.17 -11.39
CA VAL A 82 31.77 -1.15 -11.43
C VAL A 82 33.00 -0.59 -12.13
N ASN A 83 32.86 0.49 -12.90
CA ASN A 83 33.94 1.04 -13.72
C ASN A 83 34.56 2.33 -13.12
N GLY A 84 33.89 2.91 -12.12
CA GLY A 84 34.29 4.09 -11.38
C GLY A 84 33.96 5.44 -12.03
N ASP A 85 33.08 5.51 -13.03
CA ASP A 85 32.71 6.73 -13.75
C ASP A 85 31.52 7.49 -13.13
N GLY A 86 30.95 6.96 -12.04
CA GLY A 86 29.82 7.49 -11.30
C GLY A 86 28.44 7.11 -11.87
N VAL A 87 28.37 6.30 -12.92
CA VAL A 87 27.13 5.81 -13.54
C VAL A 87 26.86 4.37 -13.08
N GLU A 88 25.60 3.93 -13.12
CA GLU A 88 25.25 2.57 -12.71
C GLU A 88 25.44 1.55 -13.86
N GLU A 89 25.95 0.35 -13.57
CA GLU A 89 26.04 -0.74 -14.56
C GLU A 89 25.07 -1.88 -14.26
N CYS A 90 23.83 -1.74 -14.78
CA CYS A 90 22.82 -2.79 -14.62
C CYS A 90 22.98 -4.01 -15.54
N GLY A 91 23.91 -3.97 -16.50
CA GLY A 91 24.22 -5.12 -17.37
C GLY A 91 25.02 -6.23 -16.69
N THR A 92 25.56 -5.98 -15.50
CA THR A 92 26.30 -6.95 -14.70
C THR A 92 25.40 -7.56 -13.62
N THR A 93 25.82 -8.65 -12.99
CA THR A 93 25.17 -9.21 -11.79
C THR A 93 25.87 -8.78 -10.49
N GLU A 94 26.80 -7.82 -10.58
CA GLU A 94 27.59 -7.39 -9.43
C GLU A 94 26.71 -6.75 -8.37
N GLN A 95 26.89 -7.19 -7.13
CA GLN A 95 26.12 -6.72 -5.97
C GLN A 95 26.81 -5.55 -5.27
N VAL A 96 28.14 -5.45 -5.41
CA VAL A 96 28.96 -4.45 -4.75
C VAL A 96 29.88 -3.78 -5.78
N GLY A 97 30.03 -2.47 -5.62
CA GLY A 97 30.88 -1.61 -6.44
C GLY A 97 31.00 -0.23 -5.80
N TRP A 98 31.19 0.79 -6.62
CA TRP A 98 31.14 2.18 -6.19
C TRP A 98 29.70 2.70 -6.16
N LEU A 99 29.45 3.71 -5.32
CA LEU A 99 28.19 4.43 -5.33
C LEU A 99 28.06 5.22 -6.64
N PRO A 100 27.00 5.04 -7.45
CA PRO A 100 26.84 5.71 -8.74
C PRO A 100 26.38 7.16 -8.55
N VAL A 101 27.30 8.02 -8.11
CA VAL A 101 27.01 9.41 -7.69
C VAL A 101 26.39 10.28 -8.79
N ARG A 102 26.73 10.05 -10.07
CA ARG A 102 26.14 10.79 -11.20
C ARG A 102 24.72 10.31 -11.50
N THR A 103 24.47 8.99 -11.45
CA THR A 103 23.12 8.43 -11.54
C THR A 103 22.22 8.97 -10.43
N LEU A 104 22.77 9.11 -9.22
CA LEU A 104 22.08 9.66 -8.06
C LEU A 104 21.95 11.19 -8.08
N GLY A 105 22.67 11.88 -8.97
CA GLY A 105 22.67 13.34 -9.04
C GLY A 105 23.29 14.02 -7.81
N ILE A 106 24.21 13.35 -7.13
CA ILE A 106 24.90 13.87 -5.95
C ILE A 106 26.40 14.04 -6.21
N VAL A 107 27.04 14.89 -5.40
CA VAL A 107 28.49 15.06 -5.40
C VAL A 107 29.00 14.77 -3.99
N LEU A 108 29.94 13.84 -3.90
CA LEU A 108 30.63 13.47 -2.67
C LEU A 108 32.14 13.67 -2.87
N PRO A 109 32.87 14.15 -1.87
CA PRO A 109 34.33 14.30 -1.95
C PRO A 109 35.02 12.94 -2.02
N ASP A 110 34.52 11.95 -1.27
CA ASP A 110 35.10 10.61 -1.20
C ASP A 110 34.29 9.61 -2.01
N ARG A 111 34.99 8.59 -2.52
CA ARG A 111 34.35 7.46 -3.19
C ARG A 111 33.81 6.50 -2.14
N LEU A 112 32.49 6.37 -2.11
CA LEU A 112 31.83 5.42 -1.21
C LEU A 112 31.68 4.06 -1.88
N ARG A 113 31.93 3.00 -1.11
CA ARG A 113 31.59 1.64 -1.50
C ARG A 113 30.09 1.46 -1.35
N TYR A 114 29.46 0.79 -2.29
CA TYR A 114 28.02 0.61 -2.35
C TYR A 114 27.69 -0.84 -2.65
N GLY A 115 26.71 -1.37 -1.91
CA GLY A 115 26.16 -2.70 -2.12
C GLY A 115 24.65 -2.64 -2.22
N VAL A 116 24.08 -3.49 -3.07
CA VAL A 116 22.64 -3.70 -3.22
C VAL A 116 22.33 -5.18 -3.33
N SER A 117 21.23 -5.59 -2.71
CA SER A 117 20.77 -6.98 -2.81
C SER A 117 20.21 -7.25 -4.20
N ARG A 118 21.03 -7.91 -5.04
CA ARG A 118 20.69 -8.33 -6.40
C ARG A 118 20.75 -9.85 -6.49
N GLN A 119 19.61 -10.51 -6.30
CA GLN A 119 19.52 -11.97 -6.41
C GLN A 119 18.77 -12.36 -7.69
N THR A 120 19.44 -13.13 -8.56
CA THR A 120 18.89 -13.62 -9.84
C THR A 120 17.92 -14.79 -9.66
N ALA A 121 18.03 -15.54 -8.56
CA ALA A 121 17.10 -16.60 -8.20
C ALA A 121 15.94 -16.04 -7.35
N GLY A 122 14.82 -15.69 -8.00
CA GLY A 122 13.58 -15.23 -7.35
C GLY A 122 13.28 -13.74 -7.50
N ALA A 123 12.26 -13.25 -6.77
CA ALA A 123 11.78 -11.86 -6.86
C ALA A 123 12.73 -10.82 -6.21
N GLY A 124 13.98 -11.19 -5.89
CA GLY A 124 14.86 -10.49 -4.95
C GLY A 124 15.82 -9.44 -5.53
N ASP A 125 15.91 -9.27 -6.86
CA ASP A 125 16.79 -8.22 -7.42
C ASP A 125 16.21 -6.80 -7.22
N LEU A 126 16.65 -6.13 -6.15
CA LEU A 126 16.17 -4.79 -5.83
C LEU A 126 16.68 -3.71 -6.79
N ALA A 127 17.68 -4.02 -7.63
CA ALA A 127 18.17 -3.11 -8.65
C ALA A 127 17.43 -3.28 -10.00
N ALA A 128 16.54 -4.26 -10.12
CA ALA A 128 15.71 -4.48 -11.30
C ALA A 128 14.30 -3.91 -11.13
N ALA A 129 13.88 -3.08 -12.08
CA ALA A 129 12.48 -2.65 -12.24
C ALA A 129 11.71 -3.75 -13.00
N VAL A 130 11.13 -4.67 -12.24
CA VAL A 130 10.36 -5.80 -12.78
C VAL A 130 8.97 -5.89 -12.14
N ALA A 131 8.01 -6.42 -12.89
CA ALA A 131 6.65 -6.62 -12.40
C ALA A 131 6.60 -7.66 -11.27
N ARG A 132 6.13 -7.24 -10.10
CA ARG A 132 5.96 -8.05 -8.89
C ARG A 132 4.58 -7.85 -8.25
N HIS A 133 3.90 -6.75 -8.60
CA HIS A 133 2.54 -6.44 -8.20
C HIS A 133 1.64 -6.44 -9.45
N THR A 134 1.01 -7.57 -9.73
CA THR A 134 0.19 -7.77 -10.95
C THR A 134 -1.28 -8.03 -10.60
N PRO A 135 -2.03 -7.02 -10.16
CA PRO A 135 -3.44 -7.19 -9.81
C PRO A 135 -4.26 -7.61 -11.03
N ARG A 136 -5.13 -8.62 -10.86
CA ARG A 136 -6.12 -9.01 -11.87
C ARG A 136 -7.40 -8.20 -11.66
N TRP A 137 -7.82 -7.46 -12.68
CA TRP A 137 -8.97 -6.58 -12.65
C TRP A 137 -10.29 -7.34 -12.93
N PRO A 138 -11.45 -6.81 -12.49
CA PRO A 138 -12.76 -7.42 -12.76
C PRO A 138 -13.12 -7.59 -14.24
N ASP A 139 -12.57 -6.76 -15.12
CA ASP A 139 -12.74 -6.89 -16.58
C ASP A 139 -11.84 -7.96 -17.21
N GLY A 140 -11.13 -8.75 -16.39
CA GLY A 140 -10.26 -9.83 -16.82
C GLY A 140 -8.86 -9.38 -17.23
N THR A 141 -8.59 -8.08 -17.30
CA THR A 141 -7.25 -7.56 -17.60
C THR A 141 -6.33 -7.66 -16.37
N THR A 142 -5.01 -7.58 -16.59
CA THR A 142 -4.01 -7.60 -15.51
C THR A 142 -3.22 -6.29 -15.52
N GLY A 143 -2.89 -5.77 -14.33
CA GLY A 143 -1.95 -4.65 -14.18
C GLY A 143 -0.56 -5.06 -14.69
N THR A 144 0.01 -4.24 -15.57
CA THR A 144 1.30 -4.50 -16.23
C THR A 144 2.33 -3.39 -15.99
N ILE A 145 1.97 -2.37 -15.22
CA ILE A 145 2.83 -1.23 -14.95
C ILE A 145 3.83 -1.62 -13.90
N VAL A 146 5.10 -1.30 -14.16
CA VAL A 146 6.18 -1.46 -13.19
C VAL A 146 6.42 -0.13 -12.51
N ASN A 147 6.25 -0.06 -11.20
CA ASN A 147 6.48 1.13 -10.40
C ASN A 147 6.89 0.79 -8.95
N GLY A 148 6.84 1.78 -8.06
CA GLY A 148 7.24 1.61 -6.66
C GLY A 148 6.39 0.60 -5.85
N LEU A 149 5.18 0.24 -6.28
CA LEU A 149 4.41 -0.86 -5.66
C LEU A 149 5.06 -2.22 -5.95
N ASP A 150 5.62 -2.43 -7.14
CA ASP A 150 6.42 -3.62 -7.45
C ASP A 150 7.69 -3.68 -6.62
N PHE A 151 8.35 -2.54 -6.45
CA PHE A 151 9.52 -2.45 -5.56
C PHE A 151 9.16 -2.85 -4.13
N CYS A 152 8.06 -2.32 -3.60
CA CYS A 152 7.55 -2.67 -2.28
C CYS A 152 7.15 -4.14 -2.17
N ALA A 153 6.58 -4.72 -3.23
CA ALA A 153 6.31 -6.15 -3.29
C ALA A 153 7.63 -6.97 -3.25
N GLY A 154 8.67 -6.51 -3.95
CA GLY A 154 10.02 -7.09 -3.91
C GLY A 154 10.66 -7.04 -2.53
N LEU A 155 10.64 -5.88 -1.87
CA LEU A 155 11.13 -5.71 -0.49
C LEU A 155 10.39 -6.63 0.49
N ARG A 156 9.06 -6.75 0.36
CA ARG A 156 8.26 -7.64 1.20
C ARG A 156 8.62 -9.11 0.98
N SER A 157 8.86 -9.51 -0.27
CA SER A 157 9.28 -10.89 -0.58
C SER A 157 10.68 -11.18 -0.03
N ALA A 158 11.65 -10.28 -0.26
CA ALA A 158 13.01 -10.42 0.27
C ALA A 158 13.04 -10.45 1.81
N ALA A 159 12.18 -9.68 2.48
CA ALA A 159 12.06 -9.72 3.94
C ALA A 159 11.53 -11.06 4.50
N ARG A 160 10.80 -11.85 3.70
CA ARG A 160 10.26 -13.17 4.11
C ARG A 160 11.24 -14.31 3.88
N GLU A 161 12.21 -14.10 3.00
CA GLU A 161 13.25 -15.07 2.66
C GLU A 161 14.61 -14.44 2.95
N PRO A 162 15.10 -14.44 4.21
CA PRO A 162 16.36 -13.76 4.55
C PRO A 162 17.58 -14.27 3.76
N GLY A 163 17.55 -15.54 3.31
CA GLY A 163 18.54 -16.10 2.38
C GLY A 163 18.46 -15.55 0.94
N ALA A 164 17.53 -14.64 0.67
CA ALA A 164 17.46 -13.83 -0.55
C ALA A 164 18.32 -12.55 -0.46
N ALA A 165 18.90 -12.27 0.71
CA ALA A 165 19.85 -11.18 0.86
C ALA A 165 21.18 -11.56 0.23
N ALA A 166 21.50 -10.83 -0.82
CA ALA A 166 22.76 -10.92 -1.54
C ALA A 166 23.90 -10.26 -0.74
N ILE A 167 23.55 -9.31 0.12
CA ILE A 167 24.50 -8.60 0.98
C ILE A 167 24.04 -8.60 2.44
N SER A 168 24.99 -8.56 3.37
CA SER A 168 24.71 -8.54 4.82
C SER A 168 25.73 -7.72 5.59
N PHE A 169 25.37 -7.35 6.82
CA PHE A 169 26.39 -6.92 7.78
C PHE A 169 27.25 -8.12 8.21
N SER A 170 28.41 -7.85 8.82
CA SER A 170 29.31 -8.85 9.42
C SER A 170 28.61 -9.72 10.48
N SER A 171 27.60 -9.18 11.17
CA SER A 171 26.69 -9.90 12.07
C SER A 171 25.75 -10.89 11.38
N GLY A 172 25.72 -10.91 10.04
CA GLY A 172 24.80 -11.71 9.23
C GLY A 172 23.43 -11.07 9.02
N ALA A 173 23.21 -9.84 9.51
CA ALA A 173 21.95 -9.12 9.30
C ALA A 173 21.76 -8.78 7.81
N PRO A 174 20.63 -9.19 7.18
CA PRO A 174 20.42 -9.00 5.75
C PRO A 174 20.14 -7.54 5.37
N LEU A 175 20.69 -7.11 4.24
CA LEU A 175 20.62 -5.72 3.78
C LEU A 175 19.91 -5.60 2.43
N ALA A 176 19.10 -4.54 2.29
CA ALA A 176 18.59 -4.11 1.00
C ALA A 176 19.67 -3.35 0.22
N PHE A 177 20.35 -2.43 0.91
CA PHE A 177 21.57 -1.78 0.45
C PHE A 177 22.48 -1.43 1.63
N ALA A 178 23.76 -1.22 1.34
CA ALA A 178 24.72 -0.59 2.24
C ALA A 178 25.65 0.35 1.49
N VAL A 179 26.20 1.29 2.24
CA VAL A 179 27.27 2.20 1.84
C VAL A 179 28.35 2.21 2.92
N ALA A 180 29.61 2.22 2.50
CA ALA A 180 30.76 2.36 3.39
C ALA A 180 31.65 3.52 2.94
N HIS A 181 32.14 4.25 3.93
CA HIS A 181 33.16 5.28 3.80
C HIS A 181 34.48 4.72 4.33
N PRO A 182 35.58 4.85 3.58
CA PRO A 182 36.87 4.23 3.89
C PRO A 182 37.66 5.00 4.98
N GLY A 183 36.97 5.67 5.90
CA GLY A 183 37.64 6.53 6.89
C GLY A 183 38.60 7.56 6.27
N SER A 184 39.71 7.82 6.95
CA SER A 184 40.74 8.79 6.53
C SER A 184 42.11 8.16 6.27
N LEU A 185 42.30 6.91 6.72
CA LEU A 185 43.57 6.21 6.69
C LEU A 185 43.36 4.80 6.15
N ASP A 186 44.41 4.26 5.53
CA ASP A 186 44.56 2.81 5.39
C ASP A 186 45.05 2.32 6.76
N ALA A 187 44.12 1.95 7.65
CA ALA A 187 44.43 1.77 9.06
C ALA A 187 45.20 0.47 9.32
N ASP A 188 44.92 -0.59 8.55
CA ASP A 188 45.69 -1.84 8.62
C ASP A 188 46.96 -1.86 7.76
N ASN A 189 47.18 -0.80 6.97
CA ASN A 189 48.34 -0.56 6.11
C ASN A 189 48.52 -1.68 5.08
N ASP A 190 47.42 -2.19 4.53
CA ASP A 190 47.38 -3.24 3.50
C ASP A 190 47.40 -2.70 2.06
N GLY A 191 47.34 -1.38 1.90
CA GLY A 191 47.31 -0.66 0.62
C GLY A 191 45.90 -0.37 0.10
N ASN A 192 44.85 -0.76 0.82
CA ASN A 192 43.46 -0.39 0.55
C ASN A 192 42.95 0.58 1.61
N LEU A 193 42.19 1.59 1.18
CA LEU A 193 41.59 2.54 2.12
C LEU A 193 40.38 1.94 2.86
N PHE A 194 39.79 0.85 2.37
CA PHE A 194 38.66 0.19 3.05
C PHE A 194 39.16 -0.92 3.95
N ASP A 195 38.92 -0.77 5.25
CA ASP A 195 39.32 -1.75 6.26
C ASP A 195 38.24 -2.82 6.52
N GLY A 196 38.67 -3.94 7.10
CA GLY A 196 37.77 -4.98 7.63
C GLY A 196 36.91 -5.65 6.56
N ASP A 197 35.60 -5.81 6.82
CA ASP A 197 34.69 -6.48 5.91
C ASP A 197 34.22 -5.60 4.75
N ASN A 198 34.44 -4.28 4.81
CA ASN A 198 33.98 -3.37 3.77
C ASN A 198 34.73 -3.56 2.44
N ARG A 199 35.89 -4.23 2.43
CA ARG A 199 36.58 -4.67 1.21
C ARG A 199 35.93 -5.89 0.54
N SER A 200 35.12 -6.66 1.26
CA SER A 200 34.49 -7.89 0.78
C SER A 200 33.46 -7.63 -0.33
N ALA A 201 33.15 -8.66 -1.11
CA ALA A 201 32.23 -8.56 -2.25
C ALA A 201 30.74 -8.57 -1.86
N SER A 202 30.39 -8.99 -0.64
CA SER A 202 28.99 -9.13 -0.20
C SER A 202 28.73 -8.84 1.27
N THR A 203 29.75 -8.45 2.02
CA THR A 203 29.66 -8.18 3.45
C THR A 203 30.07 -6.74 3.71
N PHE A 204 29.40 -6.10 4.66
CA PHE A 204 29.73 -4.78 5.15
C PHE A 204 29.93 -4.84 6.66
N THR A 205 30.88 -4.09 7.19
CA THR A 205 31.13 -4.08 8.63
C THR A 205 29.93 -3.49 9.38
N ASP A 206 29.56 -4.06 10.53
CA ASP A 206 28.47 -3.51 11.34
C ASP A 206 28.73 -2.03 11.71
N PRO A 207 27.71 -1.15 11.63
CA PRO A 207 27.85 0.28 11.91
C PRO A 207 28.21 0.58 13.38
N THR A 208 28.10 -0.42 14.26
CA THR A 208 28.42 -0.32 15.68
C THR A 208 29.85 -0.77 16.00
N LEU A 209 30.63 -1.25 15.02
CA LEU A 209 32.01 -1.61 15.27
C LEU A 209 32.79 -0.35 15.65
N ALA A 210 33.43 -0.38 16.83
CA ALA A 210 34.24 0.72 17.29
C ALA A 210 35.51 0.85 16.43
N HIS A 211 35.89 2.07 16.12
CA HIS A 211 37.17 2.34 15.49
C HIS A 211 38.33 1.81 16.32
N SER A 212 39.37 1.35 15.63
CA SER A 212 40.56 0.78 16.21
C SER A 212 41.79 1.20 15.41
N PRO A 213 43.02 0.92 15.87
CA PRO A 213 44.22 1.20 15.10
C PRO A 213 44.29 0.51 13.73
N ILE A 214 43.42 -0.46 13.44
CA ILE A 214 43.35 -1.23 12.18
C ILE A 214 41.99 -1.10 11.49
N TYR A 215 41.14 -0.17 11.93
CA TYR A 215 39.80 0.01 11.37
C TYR A 215 39.27 1.42 11.65
N ASP A 216 39.14 2.24 10.62
CA ASP A 216 38.51 3.58 10.72
C ASP A 216 37.32 3.80 9.76
N ASP A 217 36.89 2.76 9.05
CA ASP A 217 35.72 2.81 8.17
C ASP A 217 34.41 3.16 8.90
N HIS A 218 33.53 3.84 8.18
CA HIS A 218 32.16 4.08 8.60
C HIS A 218 31.18 3.40 7.64
N THR A 219 30.26 2.61 8.20
CA THR A 219 29.26 1.91 7.39
C THR A 219 27.86 2.35 7.75
N ARG A 220 26.97 2.38 6.75
CA ARG A 220 25.53 2.60 6.92
C ARG A 220 24.77 1.73 5.93
N GLY A 221 23.68 1.12 6.38
CA GLY A 221 22.88 0.24 5.53
C GLY A 221 21.48 0.08 6.06
N LEU A 222 20.54 -0.22 5.16
CA LEU A 222 19.15 -0.46 5.49
C LEU A 222 18.76 -1.88 5.10
N GLY A 223 18.15 -2.59 6.05
CA GLY A 223 17.46 -3.86 5.77
C GLY A 223 16.17 -3.66 4.99
N PHE A 224 15.61 -4.75 4.47
CA PHE A 224 14.40 -4.74 3.64
C PHE A 224 13.19 -4.08 4.32
N THR A 225 12.95 -4.40 5.58
CA THR A 225 11.81 -3.89 6.35
C THR A 225 11.97 -2.41 6.68
N THR A 226 13.18 -1.97 7.03
CA THR A 226 13.48 -0.56 7.32
C THR A 226 13.32 0.31 6.08
N LEU A 227 13.82 -0.15 4.92
CA LEU A 227 13.62 0.55 3.66
C LEU A 227 12.13 0.59 3.27
N ALA A 228 11.41 -0.52 3.42
CA ALA A 228 9.98 -0.58 3.14
C ALA A 228 9.17 0.39 4.03
N ALA A 229 9.54 0.52 5.30
CA ALA A 229 8.91 1.45 6.23
C ALA A 229 9.14 2.91 5.80
N ARG A 230 10.38 3.28 5.45
CA ARG A 230 10.72 4.63 4.99
C ARG A 230 10.04 5.03 3.69
N LEU A 231 9.81 4.07 2.80
CA LEU A 231 9.10 4.29 1.54
C LEU A 231 7.57 4.31 1.70
N GLY A 232 7.04 4.04 2.90
CA GLY A 232 5.59 3.96 3.12
C GLY A 232 4.95 2.76 2.42
N CYS A 233 5.72 1.69 2.15
CA CYS A 233 5.26 0.55 1.37
C CYS A 233 3.99 -0.09 1.93
N VAL A 234 3.88 -0.21 3.25
CA VAL A 234 2.73 -0.84 3.91
C VAL A 234 1.44 -0.06 3.60
N GLU A 235 1.47 1.26 3.72
CA GLU A 235 0.32 2.11 3.46
C GLU A 235 -0.08 2.08 1.99
N LYS A 236 0.88 2.27 1.08
CA LYS A 236 0.62 2.34 -0.37
C LYS A 236 0.11 1.00 -0.92
N LEU A 237 0.75 -0.12 -0.55
CA LEU A 237 0.27 -1.46 -0.92
C LEU A 237 -1.10 -1.77 -0.29
N ALA A 238 -1.33 -1.40 0.97
CA ALA A 238 -2.62 -1.62 1.61
C ALA A 238 -3.74 -0.83 0.93
N ALA A 239 -3.49 0.43 0.55
CA ALA A 239 -4.43 1.27 -0.18
C ALA A 239 -4.75 0.67 -1.57
N ALA A 240 -3.74 0.23 -2.32
CA ALA A 240 -3.91 -0.43 -3.61
C ALA A 240 -4.72 -1.73 -3.48
N HIS A 241 -4.36 -2.60 -2.53
CA HIS A 241 -5.08 -3.85 -2.24
C HIS A 241 -6.51 -3.61 -1.78
N ALA A 242 -6.76 -2.60 -0.94
CA ALA A 242 -8.10 -2.26 -0.49
C ALA A 242 -8.97 -1.79 -1.67
N ALA A 243 -8.45 -0.90 -2.52
CA ALA A 243 -9.18 -0.42 -3.69
C ALA A 243 -9.45 -1.54 -4.71
N HIS A 244 -8.49 -2.47 -4.89
CA HIS A 244 -8.70 -3.67 -5.70
C HIS A 244 -9.84 -4.53 -5.16
N ARG A 245 -9.89 -4.81 -3.86
CA ARG A 245 -11.01 -5.54 -3.23
C ARG A 245 -12.33 -4.81 -3.37
N THR A 246 -12.35 -3.49 -3.20
CA THR A 246 -13.57 -2.68 -3.43
C THR A 246 -14.04 -2.77 -4.87
N ALA A 247 -13.13 -2.73 -5.86
CA ALA A 247 -13.49 -2.85 -7.27
C ALA A 247 -14.15 -4.22 -7.58
N TRP A 248 -13.63 -5.30 -6.99
CA TRP A 248 -14.26 -6.62 -7.12
C TRP A 248 -15.62 -6.69 -6.42
N ALA A 249 -15.73 -6.18 -5.19
CA ALA A 249 -17.01 -6.16 -4.47
C ALA A 249 -18.09 -5.37 -5.24
N ASP A 250 -17.75 -4.19 -5.78
CA ASP A 250 -18.69 -3.40 -6.57
C ASP A 250 -19.04 -4.08 -7.91
N HIS A 251 -18.08 -4.78 -8.53
CA HIS A 251 -18.35 -5.59 -9.71
C HIS A 251 -19.35 -6.71 -9.42
N ASP A 252 -19.15 -7.43 -8.32
CA ASP A 252 -20.08 -8.49 -7.89
C ASP A 252 -21.48 -7.92 -7.59
N HIS A 253 -21.55 -6.74 -6.94
CA HIS A 253 -22.82 -6.02 -6.74
C HIS A 253 -23.51 -5.66 -8.07
N TYR A 254 -22.74 -5.24 -9.08
CA TYR A 254 -23.26 -4.98 -10.42
C TYR A 254 -23.79 -6.27 -11.09
N GLN A 255 -23.09 -7.39 -10.97
CA GLN A 255 -23.56 -8.68 -11.50
C GLN A 255 -24.86 -9.15 -10.83
N VAL A 256 -24.98 -8.97 -9.51
CA VAL A 256 -26.24 -9.25 -8.78
C VAL A 256 -27.35 -8.32 -9.25
N ALA A 257 -27.06 -7.03 -9.47
CA ALA A 257 -28.05 -6.07 -9.98
C ALA A 257 -28.54 -6.43 -11.39
N LEU A 258 -27.65 -6.89 -12.26
CA LEU A 258 -27.99 -7.44 -13.58
C LEU A 258 -28.93 -8.64 -13.47
N ALA A 259 -28.58 -9.63 -12.64
CA ALA A 259 -29.41 -10.82 -12.44
C ALA A 259 -30.80 -10.45 -11.87
N TYR A 260 -30.85 -9.48 -10.95
CA TYR A 260 -32.09 -8.98 -10.37
C TYR A 260 -32.98 -8.25 -11.38
N GLU A 261 -32.40 -7.40 -12.26
CA GLU A 261 -33.14 -6.77 -13.36
C GLU A 261 -33.73 -7.84 -14.29
N THR A 262 -32.93 -8.82 -14.73
CA THR A 262 -33.38 -9.91 -15.60
C THR A 262 -34.53 -10.70 -14.95
N PHE A 263 -34.44 -11.00 -13.65
CA PHE A 263 -35.54 -11.64 -12.92
C PHE A 263 -36.81 -10.79 -12.89
N ARG A 264 -36.69 -9.47 -12.72
CA ARG A 264 -37.85 -8.56 -12.76
C ARG A 264 -38.43 -8.43 -14.17
N ALA A 265 -37.59 -8.44 -15.20
CA ALA A 265 -38.03 -8.43 -16.60
C ALA A 265 -38.88 -9.66 -16.91
N PHE A 266 -38.41 -10.85 -16.52
CA PHE A 266 -39.18 -12.09 -16.63
C PHE A 266 -40.50 -12.01 -15.85
N GLY A 267 -40.48 -11.42 -14.63
CA GLY A 267 -41.70 -11.18 -13.86
C GLY A 267 -42.73 -10.29 -14.57
N VAL A 268 -42.29 -9.26 -15.29
CA VAL A 268 -43.18 -8.41 -16.12
C VAL A 268 -43.78 -9.22 -17.27
N GLU A 269 -42.97 -10.04 -17.94
CA GLU A 269 -43.42 -10.90 -19.04
C GLU A 269 -44.51 -11.88 -18.59
N VAL A 270 -44.30 -12.57 -17.46
CA VAL A 270 -45.31 -13.46 -16.85
C VAL A 270 -46.60 -12.71 -16.48
N ARG A 271 -46.50 -11.50 -15.94
CA ARG A 271 -47.71 -10.70 -15.62
C ARG A 271 -48.41 -10.18 -16.87
N SER A 272 -47.68 -9.92 -17.96
CA SER A 272 -48.26 -9.61 -19.27
C SER A 272 -49.10 -10.77 -19.79
N MET A 273 -48.56 -11.99 -19.74
CA MET A 273 -49.29 -13.20 -20.12
C MET A 273 -50.54 -13.43 -19.26
N ASN A 274 -50.43 -13.24 -17.93
CA ASN A 274 -51.59 -13.37 -17.03
C ASN A 274 -52.69 -12.34 -17.34
N ARG A 275 -52.32 -11.10 -17.69
CA ARG A 275 -53.27 -10.08 -18.13
C ARG A 275 -53.98 -10.50 -19.42
N GLU A 276 -53.25 -10.99 -20.42
CA GLU A 276 -53.84 -11.45 -21.68
C GLU A 276 -54.79 -12.64 -21.48
N MET A 277 -54.42 -13.59 -20.62
CA MET A 277 -55.29 -14.71 -20.23
C MET A 277 -56.54 -14.23 -19.49
N ALA A 278 -56.41 -13.26 -18.57
CA ALA A 278 -57.56 -12.68 -17.87
C ALA A 278 -58.51 -11.92 -18.81
N ILE A 279 -57.99 -11.26 -19.85
CA ILE A 279 -58.81 -10.65 -20.92
C ILE A 279 -59.59 -11.75 -21.66
N ALA A 280 -58.95 -12.87 -21.98
CA ALA A 280 -59.62 -14.01 -22.61
C ALA A 280 -60.72 -14.61 -21.70
N ASP A 281 -60.47 -14.75 -20.40
CA ASP A 281 -61.46 -15.24 -19.42
C ASP A 281 -62.69 -14.31 -19.34
N VAL A 282 -62.49 -12.99 -19.29
CA VAL A 282 -63.61 -12.03 -19.34
C VAL A 282 -64.41 -12.20 -20.63
N THR A 283 -63.74 -12.43 -21.77
CA THR A 283 -64.39 -12.63 -23.06
C THR A 283 -65.21 -13.91 -23.08
N VAL A 284 -64.66 -15.04 -22.61
CA VAL A 284 -65.37 -16.32 -22.53
C VAL A 284 -66.54 -16.24 -21.55
N ALA A 285 -66.35 -15.66 -20.36
CA ALA A 285 -67.41 -15.49 -19.37
C ALA A 285 -68.57 -14.63 -19.92
N SER A 286 -68.26 -13.61 -20.74
CA SER A 286 -69.29 -12.80 -21.38
C SER A 286 -70.11 -13.59 -22.42
N ILE A 287 -69.47 -14.52 -23.15
CA ILE A 287 -70.15 -15.43 -24.08
C ILE A 287 -71.03 -16.42 -23.29
N ASP A 288 -70.54 -16.97 -22.18
CA ASP A 288 -71.32 -17.86 -21.31
C ASP A 288 -72.59 -17.19 -20.79
N LEU A 289 -72.52 -15.91 -20.42
CA LEU A 289 -73.69 -15.15 -19.99
C LEU A 289 -74.72 -14.96 -21.13
N VAL A 290 -74.28 -14.68 -22.36
CA VAL A 290 -75.16 -14.58 -23.53
C VAL A 290 -75.79 -15.93 -23.85
N MET A 291 -75.04 -17.02 -23.76
CA MET A 291 -75.55 -18.37 -23.98
C MET A 291 -76.52 -18.82 -22.88
N ALA A 292 -76.23 -18.52 -21.61
CA ALA A 292 -77.12 -18.79 -20.49
C ALA A 292 -78.43 -18.01 -20.59
N THR A 293 -78.37 -16.74 -21.01
CA THR A 293 -79.58 -15.92 -21.24
C THR A 293 -80.39 -16.43 -22.45
N ALA A 294 -79.75 -16.77 -23.56
CA ALA A 294 -80.42 -17.35 -24.73
C ALA A 294 -81.10 -18.69 -24.41
N THR A 295 -80.39 -19.60 -23.72
CA THR A 295 -80.96 -20.88 -23.28
C THR A 295 -82.10 -20.69 -22.28
N SER A 296 -82.02 -19.70 -21.38
CA SER A 296 -83.11 -19.40 -20.45
C SER A 296 -84.40 -18.96 -21.16
N LEU A 297 -84.29 -18.14 -22.21
CA LEU A 297 -85.45 -17.72 -23.03
C LEU A 297 -86.09 -18.92 -23.73
N THR A 298 -85.28 -19.82 -24.27
CA THR A 298 -85.78 -21.05 -24.90
C THR A 298 -86.43 -22.00 -23.88
N ALA A 299 -85.86 -22.18 -22.69
CA ALA A 299 -86.43 -23.04 -21.65
C ALA A 299 -87.80 -22.52 -21.14
N ILE A 300 -87.93 -21.19 -20.98
CA ILE A 300 -89.20 -20.55 -20.61
C ILE A 300 -90.27 -20.79 -21.70
N SER A 301 -89.92 -20.65 -22.98
CA SER A 301 -90.86 -20.90 -24.09
C SER A 301 -91.39 -22.36 -24.14
N VAL A 302 -90.52 -23.34 -23.87
CA VAL A 302 -90.90 -24.76 -23.83
C VAL A 302 -91.81 -25.05 -22.64
N SER A 303 -91.59 -24.38 -21.50
CA SER A 303 -92.40 -24.56 -20.29
C SER A 303 -93.84 -24.01 -20.40
N ILE A 304 -94.08 -23.01 -21.25
CA ILE A 304 -95.42 -22.48 -21.53
C ILE A 304 -96.26 -23.48 -22.36
N SER A 305 -95.57 -24.32 -23.14
CA SER A 305 -96.20 -25.28 -24.06
C SER A 305 -96.47 -26.65 -23.41
N ALA A 306 -95.90 -26.91 -22.23
CA ALA A 306 -95.91 -28.21 -21.57
C ALA A 306 -96.77 -28.17 -20.28
N VAL A 307 -97.94 -28.81 -20.33
CA VAL A 307 -98.86 -28.93 -19.20
C VAL A 307 -98.18 -29.72 -18.05
N GLY A 308 -97.69 -29.00 -17.02
CA GLY A 308 -97.43 -29.52 -15.68
C GLY A 308 -96.03 -30.09 -15.34
N SER A 309 -95.17 -30.44 -16.31
CA SER A 309 -93.87 -31.11 -16.02
C SER A 309 -92.61 -30.24 -16.21
N ALA A 310 -92.74 -29.00 -16.65
CA ALA A 310 -91.61 -28.17 -17.09
C ALA A 310 -91.08 -27.14 -16.06
N ALA A 311 -91.67 -27.06 -14.86
CA ALA A 311 -91.22 -26.18 -13.78
C ALA A 311 -89.72 -26.33 -13.39
N PRO A 312 -89.10 -27.54 -13.44
CA PRO A 312 -87.68 -27.70 -13.13
C PRO A 312 -86.73 -27.01 -14.15
N ALA A 313 -87.14 -26.91 -15.42
CA ALA A 313 -86.31 -26.35 -16.49
C ALA A 313 -86.18 -24.83 -16.40
N ALA A 314 -87.25 -24.13 -16.00
CA ALA A 314 -87.22 -22.69 -15.77
C ALA A 314 -86.35 -22.32 -14.54
N ALA A 315 -86.39 -23.11 -13.47
CA ALA A 315 -85.55 -22.89 -12.29
C ALA A 315 -84.06 -23.11 -12.59
N ALA A 316 -83.71 -24.18 -13.34
CA ALA A 316 -82.33 -24.44 -13.76
C ALA A 316 -81.76 -23.32 -14.65
N ALA A 317 -82.59 -22.72 -15.51
CA ALA A 317 -82.21 -21.61 -16.37
C ALA A 317 -81.86 -20.33 -15.59
N VAL A 318 -82.62 -19.99 -14.52
CA VAL A 318 -82.32 -18.83 -13.65
C VAL A 318 -81.01 -19.05 -12.89
N ILE A 319 -80.76 -20.28 -12.42
CA ILE A 319 -79.49 -20.63 -11.75
C ILE A 319 -78.31 -20.52 -12.73
N ALA A 320 -78.49 -20.94 -14.00
CA ALA A 320 -77.45 -20.84 -15.02
C ALA A 320 -77.08 -19.38 -15.35
N VAL A 321 -78.07 -18.49 -15.49
CA VAL A 321 -77.82 -17.04 -15.67
C VAL A 321 -77.15 -16.45 -14.44
N GLY A 322 -77.61 -16.82 -13.23
CA GLY A 322 -76.98 -16.40 -11.97
C GLY A 322 -75.50 -16.80 -11.90
N ALA A 323 -75.18 -18.07 -12.16
CA ALA A 323 -73.81 -18.57 -12.19
C ALA A 323 -72.96 -17.87 -13.28
N ALA A 324 -73.50 -17.63 -14.47
CA ALA A 324 -72.81 -16.93 -15.54
C ALA A 324 -72.54 -15.45 -15.19
N THR A 325 -73.51 -14.75 -14.57
CA THR A 325 -73.28 -13.37 -14.09
C THR A 325 -72.20 -13.31 -13.02
N THR A 326 -72.18 -14.25 -12.06
CA THR A 326 -71.10 -14.31 -11.06
C THR A 326 -69.75 -14.58 -11.71
N ASN A 327 -69.68 -15.45 -12.72
CA ASN A 327 -68.44 -15.74 -13.44
C ASN A 327 -67.90 -14.52 -14.18
N THR A 328 -68.76 -13.70 -14.81
CA THR A 328 -68.32 -12.44 -15.45
C THR A 328 -67.77 -11.42 -14.45
N VAL A 329 -68.36 -11.31 -13.26
CA VAL A 329 -67.87 -10.41 -12.19
C VAL A 329 -66.53 -10.90 -11.64
N PHE A 330 -66.39 -12.20 -11.38
CA PHE A 330 -65.11 -12.78 -10.92
C PHE A 330 -64.00 -12.63 -11.98
N ALA A 331 -64.32 -12.83 -13.26
CA ALA A 331 -63.37 -12.61 -14.36
C ALA A 331 -62.92 -11.14 -14.44
N GLY A 332 -63.84 -10.18 -14.25
CA GLY A 332 -63.52 -8.75 -14.19
C GLY A 332 -62.57 -8.39 -13.03
N ILE A 333 -62.86 -8.88 -11.81
CA ILE A 333 -61.98 -8.70 -10.65
C ILE A 333 -60.60 -9.32 -10.89
N SER A 334 -60.55 -10.49 -11.52
CA SER A 334 -59.29 -11.16 -11.90
C SER A 334 -58.47 -10.30 -12.87
N LEU A 335 -59.12 -9.69 -13.87
CA LEU A 335 -58.48 -8.78 -14.82
C LEU A 335 -57.93 -7.52 -14.15
N ASP A 336 -58.71 -6.87 -13.27
CA ASP A 336 -58.25 -5.68 -12.52
C ASP A 336 -57.02 -6.00 -11.67
N ASN A 337 -57.06 -7.12 -10.93
CA ASN A 337 -55.92 -7.61 -10.16
C ASN A 337 -54.70 -7.90 -11.05
N ALA A 338 -54.90 -8.44 -12.26
CA ALA A 338 -53.83 -8.72 -13.21
C ALA A 338 -53.19 -7.41 -13.75
N ILE A 339 -54.00 -6.38 -14.02
CA ILE A 339 -53.53 -5.05 -14.44
C ILE A 339 -52.71 -4.39 -13.33
N GLU A 340 -53.21 -4.38 -12.09
CA GLU A 340 -52.47 -3.81 -10.95
C GLU A 340 -51.16 -4.56 -10.70
N ALA A 341 -51.18 -5.89 -10.77
CA ALA A 341 -49.99 -6.71 -10.61
C ALA A 341 -48.94 -6.44 -11.71
N LEU A 342 -49.37 -6.21 -12.96
CA LEU A 342 -48.50 -5.82 -14.06
C LEU A 342 -47.91 -4.43 -13.85
N ALA A 343 -48.73 -3.45 -13.45
CA ALA A 343 -48.26 -2.09 -13.17
C ALA A 343 -47.20 -2.09 -12.05
N LYS A 344 -47.44 -2.85 -10.97
CA LYS A 344 -46.48 -3.04 -9.87
C LYS A 344 -45.20 -3.74 -10.34
N ALA A 345 -45.30 -4.80 -11.14
CA ALA A 345 -44.15 -5.50 -11.69
C ALA A 345 -43.30 -4.59 -12.60
N SER A 346 -43.95 -3.79 -13.45
CA SER A 346 -43.29 -2.81 -14.34
C SER A 346 -42.56 -1.72 -13.54
N SER A 347 -43.21 -1.17 -12.51
CA SER A 347 -42.58 -0.24 -11.58
C SER A 347 -41.35 -0.85 -10.89
N GLN A 348 -41.46 -2.09 -10.39
CA GLN A 348 -40.33 -2.81 -9.78
C GLN A 348 -39.19 -3.08 -10.77
N HIS A 349 -39.49 -3.39 -12.03
CA HIS A 349 -38.50 -3.52 -13.08
C HIS A 349 -37.79 -2.20 -13.35
N SER A 350 -38.52 -1.09 -13.49
CA SER A 350 -37.91 0.24 -13.67
C SER A 350 -36.98 0.65 -12.51
N ALA A 351 -37.37 0.32 -11.27
CA ALA A 351 -36.53 0.52 -10.09
C ALA A 351 -35.28 -0.38 -10.11
N ALA A 352 -35.41 -1.63 -10.58
CA ALA A 352 -34.28 -2.54 -10.76
C ALA A 352 -33.29 -2.04 -11.84
N THR A 353 -33.79 -1.51 -12.96
CA THR A 353 -32.96 -0.88 -13.99
C THR A 353 -32.19 0.32 -13.43
N ALA A 354 -32.85 1.20 -12.66
CA ALA A 354 -32.19 2.32 -12.01
C ALA A 354 -31.13 1.89 -10.99
N TYR A 355 -31.40 0.83 -10.22
CA TYR A 355 -30.44 0.24 -9.29
C TYR A 355 -29.22 -0.33 -10.03
N ARG A 356 -29.41 -1.10 -11.10
CA ARG A 356 -28.32 -1.62 -11.94
C ARG A 356 -27.46 -0.49 -12.51
N GLN A 357 -28.06 0.57 -13.02
CA GLN A 357 -27.31 1.72 -13.56
C GLN A 357 -26.42 2.37 -12.50
N ARG A 358 -26.91 2.53 -11.26
CA ARG A 358 -26.09 3.03 -10.14
C ARG A 358 -24.95 2.07 -9.78
N ALA A 359 -25.23 0.77 -9.72
CA ALA A 359 -24.22 -0.25 -9.45
C ALA A 359 -23.14 -0.28 -10.54
N ALA A 360 -23.52 -0.12 -11.81
CA ALA A 360 -22.59 -0.05 -12.94
C ALA A 360 -21.64 1.16 -12.82
N LEU A 361 -22.18 2.34 -12.51
CA LEU A 361 -21.39 3.56 -12.31
C LEU A 361 -20.43 3.42 -11.13
N GLN A 362 -20.89 2.83 -10.02
CA GLN A 362 -20.06 2.57 -8.84
C GLN A 362 -18.92 1.59 -9.16
N ALA A 363 -19.21 0.47 -9.82
CA ALA A 363 -18.20 -0.50 -10.25
C ALA A 363 -17.16 0.11 -11.20
N ALA A 364 -17.58 0.95 -12.15
CA ALA A 364 -16.66 1.67 -13.02
C ALA A 364 -15.79 2.67 -12.25
N ALA A 365 -16.37 3.40 -11.29
CA ALA A 365 -15.65 4.38 -10.48
C ALA A 365 -14.61 3.72 -9.55
N SER A 366 -14.95 2.60 -8.92
CA SER A 366 -14.03 1.87 -8.05
C SER A 366 -12.92 1.17 -8.83
N LEU A 367 -13.22 0.60 -10.00
CA LEU A 367 -12.20 0.09 -10.91
C LEU A 367 -11.23 1.19 -11.34
N ALA A 368 -11.74 2.35 -11.76
CA ALA A 368 -10.91 3.49 -12.14
C ALA A 368 -10.05 3.98 -10.96
N ARG A 369 -10.59 3.98 -9.73
CA ARG A 369 -9.83 4.32 -8.51
C ARG A 369 -8.73 3.31 -8.23
N ALA A 370 -9.02 2.02 -8.32
CA ALA A 370 -8.04 0.95 -8.11
C ALA A 370 -6.87 1.07 -9.10
N ARG A 371 -7.18 1.28 -10.38
CA ARG A 371 -6.16 1.55 -11.42
C ARG A 371 -5.36 2.81 -11.11
N ARG A 372 -5.98 3.92 -10.73
CA ARG A 372 -5.24 5.15 -10.40
C ARG A 372 -4.23 4.94 -9.26
N LEU A 373 -4.60 4.18 -8.23
CA LEU A 373 -3.68 3.86 -7.14
C LEU A 373 -2.55 2.93 -7.58
N ASP A 374 -2.86 1.94 -8.41
CA ASP A 374 -1.86 1.07 -9.02
C ASP A 374 -0.86 1.86 -9.87
N HIS A 375 -1.35 2.71 -10.80
CA HIS A 375 -0.52 3.61 -11.61
C HIS A 375 0.31 4.61 -10.79
N GLY A 376 -0.22 5.10 -9.67
CA GLY A 376 0.42 6.12 -8.84
C GLY A 376 1.68 5.63 -8.11
N GLY A 377 1.84 4.32 -7.92
CA GLY A 377 3.04 3.77 -7.29
C GLY A 377 3.23 4.27 -5.85
N LEU A 378 4.37 4.91 -5.59
CA LEU A 378 4.73 5.53 -4.30
C LEU A 378 4.50 7.04 -4.25
N GLN A 379 3.93 7.63 -5.31
CA GLN A 379 3.65 9.06 -5.38
C GLN A 379 2.33 9.40 -4.70
#